data_AF-A0A8J5KEN1-F1
#
_entry.id   AF-A0A8J5KEN1-F1
#
_cell.length_a   1.000
_cell.length_b   1.000
_cell.length_c   1.000
_cell.angle_alpha   90.00
_cell.angle_beta   90.00
_cell.angle_gamma   90.00
#
_symmetry.space_group_name_H-M   'P 1'
#
loop_
_entity.id
_entity.type
_entity.pdbx_description
1 polymer ?
#
loop_
_entity_poly.entity_id
_entity_poly.type
_entity_poly.pdbx_seq_one_letter_code
_entity_poly.pdbx_strand_id
1 'polypeptide(L)'
;MELQQGQSIGFIMIFCRLQRLSVGERQATTPTESNMNLAAGSDLMQMYQTQWATMHHMAEQNAKVAQNIDGAITTLADECESQHSQMAEIHSLLAHLPNIMAQLHSMLATIGSMRGVFEEVEGGLMELEDLDEELSLQEQTLDLRLSLALAREKHTHRLNSLKNELSVTHQAKMLALEKHKEDERKEREKVFSDQFSEDIKYYKEQGHVTRRIPSTEDEQGLKLEEVDLEQDTSELDSFLNDPA
;
A
#
# COMPACT_ATOMS: atom_id res chain seq x y z
N MET A 1 -70.57 -16.28 -16.83
CA MET A 1 -71.64 -16.63 -17.79
C MET A 1 -72.86 -17.11 -17.00
N GLU A 2 -73.39 -16.32 -16.07
CA GLU A 2 -74.48 -16.71 -15.14
C GLU A 2 -75.17 -15.45 -14.57
N LEU A 3 -75.43 -14.41 -15.38
CA LEU A 3 -76.02 -13.15 -14.87
C LEU A 3 -77.03 -12.50 -15.83
N GLN A 4 -77.63 -13.32 -16.71
CA GLN A 4 -78.64 -12.85 -17.68
C GLN A 4 -80.01 -13.52 -17.51
N GLN A 5 -80.21 -14.30 -16.44
CA GLN A 5 -81.51 -14.94 -16.14
C GLN A 5 -82.38 -14.15 -15.14
N GLY A 6 -81.82 -13.21 -14.37
CA GLY A 6 -82.56 -12.48 -13.34
C GLY A 6 -83.45 -11.34 -13.86
N GLN A 7 -83.10 -10.70 -14.97
CA GLN A 7 -83.85 -9.56 -15.51
C GLN A 7 -85.02 -9.95 -16.43
N SER A 8 -85.04 -11.18 -16.94
CA SER A 8 -86.13 -11.66 -17.79
C SER A 8 -87.40 -11.99 -16.99
N ILE A 9 -87.25 -12.43 -15.73
CA ILE A 9 -88.38 -12.88 -14.89
C ILE A 9 -89.24 -11.69 -14.41
N GLY A 10 -88.62 -10.54 -14.13
CA GLY A 10 -89.33 -9.33 -13.72
C GLY A 10 -90.16 -8.70 -14.84
N PHE A 11 -89.66 -8.73 -16.08
CA PHE A 11 -90.36 -8.18 -17.25
C PHE A 11 -91.52 -9.09 -17.72
N ILE A 12 -91.38 -10.41 -17.58
CA ILE A 12 -92.44 -11.38 -17.90
C ILE A 12 -93.61 -11.29 -16.91
N MET A 13 -93.37 -11.01 -15.62
CA MET A 13 -94.45 -10.90 -14.63
C MET A 13 -95.38 -9.70 -14.84
N ILE A 14 -94.89 -8.60 -15.43
CA ILE A 14 -95.71 -7.44 -15.77
C ILE A 14 -96.58 -7.75 -17.00
N PHE A 15 -96.04 -8.46 -17.99
CA PHE A 15 -96.79 -8.86 -19.19
C PHE A 15 -97.88 -9.91 -18.88
N CYS A 16 -97.61 -10.86 -17.98
CA CYS A 16 -98.58 -11.88 -17.58
C CYS A 16 -99.80 -11.35 -16.81
N ARG A 17 -99.70 -10.17 -16.15
CA ARG A 17 -100.87 -9.54 -15.50
C ARG A 17 -101.85 -8.91 -16.48
N LEU A 18 -101.40 -8.53 -17.68
CA LEU A 18 -102.26 -7.98 -18.74
C LEU A 18 -102.98 -9.07 -19.56
N GLN A 19 -102.46 -10.31 -19.57
CA GLN A 19 -103.03 -11.41 -20.35
C GLN A 19 -104.20 -12.14 -19.64
N ARG A 20 -104.52 -11.77 -18.39
CA ARG A 20 -105.60 -12.39 -17.59
C ARG A 20 -106.93 -11.60 -17.58
N LEU A 21 -107.11 -10.68 -18.53
CA LEU A 21 -108.40 -10.00 -18.79
C LEU A 21 -108.99 -10.38 -20.16
N SER A 22 -108.62 -11.54 -20.70
CA SER A 22 -109.25 -12.11 -21.90
C SER A 22 -110.54 -12.85 -21.52
N VAL A 23 -111.66 -12.14 -21.68
CA VAL A 23 -113.01 -12.63 -22.01
C VAL A 23 -113.52 -13.82 -21.18
N GLY A 24 -114.19 -13.52 -20.07
CA GLY A 24 -115.19 -14.41 -19.51
C GLY A 24 -116.43 -14.44 -20.41
N GLU A 25 -116.62 -15.55 -21.11
CA GLU A 25 -117.78 -15.86 -21.94
C GLU A 25 -119.05 -15.90 -21.06
N ARG A 26 -119.84 -14.81 -21.07
CA ARG A 26 -121.18 -14.77 -20.46
C ARG A 26 -122.21 -15.15 -21.51
N GLN A 27 -122.92 -16.25 -21.26
CA GLN A 27 -124.12 -16.66 -22.00
C GLN A 27 -125.09 -15.48 -22.15
N ALA A 28 -125.50 -15.22 -23.39
CA ALA A 28 -126.48 -14.21 -23.74
C ALA A 28 -127.88 -14.65 -23.28
N THR A 29 -128.47 -13.92 -22.33
CA THR A 29 -129.92 -13.90 -22.09
C THR A 29 -130.43 -12.49 -22.34
N THR A 30 -131.36 -12.42 -23.30
CA THR A 30 -132.31 -11.38 -23.75
C THR A 30 -132.27 -9.97 -23.14
N PRO A 31 -132.52 -8.92 -23.96
CA PRO A 31 -132.34 -7.52 -23.58
C PRO A 31 -133.55 -7.02 -22.79
N THR A 32 -133.33 -6.65 -21.53
CA THR A 32 -134.29 -5.91 -20.72
C THR A 32 -133.68 -4.57 -20.34
N GLU A 33 -134.28 -3.51 -20.88
CA GLU A 33 -134.38 -2.14 -20.39
C GLU A 33 -133.11 -1.45 -19.85
N SER A 34 -132.73 -0.42 -20.59
CA SER A 34 -131.69 0.56 -20.36
C SER A 34 -131.64 1.11 -18.93
N ASN A 35 -130.82 0.50 -18.08
CA ASN A 35 -129.99 1.25 -17.13
C ASN A 35 -128.58 1.28 -17.70
N MET A 36 -128.36 2.16 -18.68
CA MET A 36 -127.00 2.55 -19.08
C MET A 36 -126.35 3.12 -17.82
N ASN A 37 -125.49 2.34 -17.18
CA ASN A 37 -124.76 2.79 -16.00
C ASN A 37 -123.72 3.82 -16.48
N LEU A 38 -124.15 5.08 -16.61
CA LEU A 38 -123.34 6.20 -17.10
C LEU A 38 -122.04 6.36 -16.29
N ALA A 39 -122.00 5.86 -15.06
CA ALA A 39 -120.84 5.86 -14.17
C ALA A 39 -119.76 4.81 -14.53
N ALA A 40 -120.09 3.74 -15.26
CA ALA A 40 -119.14 2.66 -15.55
C ALA A 40 -117.91 3.13 -16.37
N GLY A 41 -118.09 4.12 -17.25
CA GLY A 41 -116.99 4.76 -17.97
C GLY A 41 -116.10 5.62 -17.07
N SER A 42 -116.70 6.30 -16.09
CA SER A 42 -115.99 7.09 -15.07
C SER A 42 -115.20 6.20 -14.12
N ASP A 43 -115.78 5.09 -13.66
CA ASP A 43 -115.12 4.13 -12.77
C ASP A 43 -113.92 3.46 -13.47
N LEU A 44 -114.07 3.10 -14.75
CA LEU A 44 -112.98 2.56 -15.56
C LEU A 44 -111.84 3.57 -15.73
N MET A 45 -112.18 4.83 -16.03
CA MET A 45 -111.19 5.90 -16.16
C MET A 45 -110.48 6.17 -14.84
N GLN A 46 -111.21 6.21 -13.73
CA GLN A 46 -110.64 6.36 -12.39
C GLN A 46 -109.71 5.19 -12.03
N MET A 47 -110.08 3.96 -12.39
CA MET A 47 -109.23 2.79 -12.21
C MET A 47 -107.91 2.90 -13.00
N TYR A 48 -107.97 3.28 -14.28
CA TYR A 48 -106.75 3.48 -15.07
C TYR A 48 -105.92 4.65 -14.57
N GLN A 49 -106.54 5.75 -14.16
CA GLN A 49 -105.85 6.91 -13.61
C GLN A 49 -105.12 6.58 -12.30
N THR A 50 -105.76 5.82 -11.41
CA THR A 50 -105.15 5.38 -10.14
C THR A 50 -104.02 4.37 -10.38
N GLN A 51 -104.21 3.38 -11.25
CA GLN A 51 -103.16 2.43 -11.61
C GLN A 51 -101.96 3.14 -12.27
N TRP A 52 -102.21 4.09 -13.18
CA TRP A 52 -101.18 4.90 -13.80
C TRP A 52 -100.42 5.74 -12.76
N ALA A 53 -101.14 6.40 -11.85
CA ALA A 53 -100.52 7.20 -10.79
C ALA A 53 -99.64 6.34 -9.86
N THR A 54 -100.09 5.14 -9.47
CA THR A 54 -99.29 4.20 -8.67
C THR A 54 -98.04 3.75 -9.44
N MET A 55 -98.18 3.35 -10.70
CA MET A 55 -97.05 2.92 -11.51
C MET A 55 -96.03 4.05 -11.72
N HIS A 56 -96.50 5.28 -11.96
CA HIS A 56 -95.64 6.44 -12.11
C HIS A 56 -94.87 6.73 -10.82
N HIS A 57 -95.54 6.69 -9.67
CA HIS A 57 -94.89 6.87 -8.38
C HIS A 57 -93.82 5.80 -8.10
N MET A 58 -94.12 4.53 -8.38
CA MET A 58 -93.15 3.44 -8.21
C MET A 58 -91.97 3.58 -9.19
N ALA A 59 -92.21 4.02 -10.42
CA ALA A 59 -91.16 4.28 -11.40
C ALA A 59 -90.24 5.43 -10.95
N GLU A 60 -90.80 6.50 -10.39
CA GLU A 60 -90.02 7.63 -9.84
C GLU A 60 -89.18 7.21 -8.63
N GLN A 61 -89.74 6.40 -7.72
CA GLN A 61 -88.99 5.84 -6.59
C GLN A 61 -87.87 4.93 -7.06
N ASN A 62 -88.13 4.04 -8.02
CA ASN A 62 -87.11 3.16 -8.59
C ASN A 62 -85.99 3.97 -9.28
N ALA A 63 -86.34 5.02 -10.04
CA ALA A 63 -85.36 5.92 -10.65
C ALA A 63 -84.46 6.59 -9.60
N LYS A 64 -85.02 7.07 -8.48
CA LYS A 64 -84.24 7.65 -7.36
C LYS A 64 -83.30 6.63 -6.72
N VAL A 65 -83.79 5.41 -6.47
CA VAL A 65 -82.96 4.33 -5.90
C VAL A 65 -81.84 3.93 -6.87
N ALA A 66 -82.14 3.80 -8.16
CA ALA A 66 -81.14 3.51 -9.19
C ALA A 66 -80.06 4.60 -9.27
N GLN A 67 -80.44 5.87 -9.20
CA GLN A 67 -79.49 6.99 -9.20
C GLN A 67 -78.58 6.98 -7.95
N ASN A 68 -79.11 6.64 -6.78
CA ASN A 68 -78.29 6.54 -5.56
C ASN A 68 -77.29 5.38 -5.65
N ILE A 69 -77.71 4.24 -6.20
CA ILE A 69 -76.83 3.09 -6.42
C ILE A 69 -75.75 3.43 -7.45
N ASP A 70 -76.10 4.09 -8.55
CA ASP A 70 -75.16 4.53 -9.58
C ASP A 70 -74.10 5.49 -9.02
N GLY A 71 -74.52 6.44 -8.17
CA GLY A 71 -73.60 7.31 -7.44
C GLY A 71 -72.64 6.54 -6.54
N ALA A 72 -73.14 5.57 -5.77
CA ALA A 72 -72.29 4.73 -4.92
C ALA A 72 -71.30 3.88 -5.74
N ILE A 73 -71.75 3.29 -6.86
CA ILE A 73 -70.90 2.51 -7.77
C ILE A 73 -69.79 3.40 -8.34
N THR A 74 -70.11 4.62 -8.77
CA THR A 74 -69.13 5.57 -9.31
C THR A 74 -68.07 5.91 -8.27
N THR A 75 -68.48 6.27 -7.04
CA THR A 75 -67.51 6.57 -5.97
C THR A 75 -66.62 5.37 -5.63
N LEU A 76 -67.16 4.16 -5.64
CA LEU A 76 -66.38 2.95 -5.40
C LEU A 76 -65.39 2.67 -6.55
N ALA A 77 -65.80 2.93 -7.79
CA ALA A 77 -64.93 2.80 -8.95
C ALA A 77 -63.76 3.79 -8.89
N ASP A 78 -64.04 5.06 -8.56
CA ASP A 78 -63.01 6.10 -8.39
C ASP A 78 -62.00 5.74 -7.29
N GLU A 79 -62.49 5.24 -6.15
CA GLU A 79 -61.63 4.78 -5.05
C GLU A 79 -60.78 3.57 -5.47
N CYS A 80 -61.37 2.62 -6.21
CA CYS A 80 -60.65 1.45 -6.70
C CYS A 80 -59.54 1.84 -7.69
N GLU A 81 -59.80 2.79 -8.58
CA GLU A 81 -58.81 3.31 -9.52
C GLU A 81 -57.68 4.06 -8.79
N SER A 82 -58.02 4.88 -7.80
CA SER A 82 -57.05 5.57 -6.94
C SER A 82 -56.13 4.58 -6.20
N GLN A 83 -56.72 3.56 -5.55
CA GLN A 83 -55.95 2.52 -4.86
C GLN A 83 -55.07 1.72 -5.82
N HIS A 84 -55.56 1.43 -7.02
CA HIS A 84 -54.79 0.75 -8.05
C HIS A 84 -53.58 1.59 -8.48
N SER A 85 -53.76 2.90 -8.69
CA SER A 85 -52.66 3.82 -9.03
C SER A 85 -51.61 3.86 -7.92
N GLN A 86 -52.02 4.00 -6.65
CA GLN A 86 -51.10 4.00 -5.51
C GLN A 86 -50.34 2.67 -5.39
N MET A 87 -51.01 1.54 -5.62
CA MET A 87 -50.38 0.23 -5.63
C MET A 87 -49.35 0.09 -6.76
N ALA A 88 -49.65 0.63 -7.94
CA ALA A 88 -48.73 0.63 -9.08
C ALA A 88 -47.46 1.46 -8.79
N GLU A 89 -47.61 2.62 -8.14
CA GLU A 89 -46.48 3.44 -7.69
C GLU A 89 -45.61 2.70 -6.67
N ILE A 90 -46.22 2.08 -5.65
CA ILE A 90 -45.51 1.28 -4.65
C ILE A 90 -44.76 0.12 -5.32
N HIS A 91 -45.41 -0.60 -6.24
CA HIS A 91 -44.79 -1.67 -6.99
C HIS A 91 -43.57 -1.18 -7.80
N SER A 92 -43.69 -0.01 -8.45
CA SER A 92 -42.57 0.61 -9.17
C SER A 92 -41.41 0.97 -8.24
N LEU A 93 -41.69 1.50 -7.05
CA LEU A 93 -40.66 1.83 -6.05
C LEU A 93 -39.97 0.57 -5.53
N LEU A 94 -40.72 -0.48 -5.22
CA LEU A 94 -40.19 -1.78 -4.80
C LEU A 94 -39.32 -2.42 -5.89
N ALA A 95 -39.71 -2.28 -7.16
CA ALA A 95 -38.92 -2.78 -8.28
C ALA A 95 -37.54 -2.10 -8.43
N HIS A 96 -37.36 -0.89 -7.86
CA HIS A 96 -36.07 -0.20 -7.88
C HIS A 96 -35.11 -0.65 -6.76
N LEU A 97 -35.63 -1.27 -5.69
CA LEU A 97 -34.85 -1.69 -4.52
C LEU A 97 -33.69 -2.66 -4.86
N PRO A 98 -33.85 -3.64 -5.75
CA PRO A 98 -32.74 -4.51 -6.18
C PRO A 98 -31.62 -3.74 -6.89
N ASN A 99 -31.93 -2.68 -7.63
CA ASN A 99 -30.92 -1.84 -8.29
C ASN A 99 -30.09 -1.07 -7.24
N ILE A 100 -30.74 -0.48 -6.23
CA ILE A 100 -30.04 0.16 -5.11
C ILE A 100 -29.13 -0.85 -4.41
N MET A 101 -29.62 -2.07 -4.16
CA MET A 101 -28.84 -3.13 -3.53
C MET A 101 -27.62 -3.53 -4.38
N ALA A 102 -27.79 -3.65 -5.69
CA ALA A 102 -26.68 -3.93 -6.62
C ALA A 102 -25.64 -2.80 -6.63
N GLN A 103 -26.08 -1.54 -6.62
CA GLN A 103 -25.19 -0.38 -6.52
C GLN A 103 -24.43 -0.36 -5.20
N LEU A 104 -25.09 -0.65 -4.07
CA LEU A 104 -24.44 -0.76 -2.77
C LEU A 104 -23.39 -1.87 -2.78
N HIS A 105 -23.71 -3.06 -3.29
CA HIS A 105 -22.74 -4.15 -3.40
C HIS A 105 -21.54 -3.77 -4.30
N SER A 106 -21.79 -3.06 -5.40
CA SER A 106 -20.72 -2.53 -6.24
C SER A 106 -19.84 -1.53 -5.49
N MET A 107 -20.42 -0.59 -4.76
CA MET A 107 -19.66 0.35 -3.92
C MET A 107 -18.85 -0.39 -2.85
N LEU A 108 -19.43 -1.38 -2.19
CA LEU A 108 -18.73 -2.22 -1.21
C LEU A 108 -17.54 -2.95 -1.85
N ALA A 109 -17.71 -3.50 -3.06
CA ALA A 109 -16.63 -4.14 -3.79
C ALA A 109 -15.52 -3.16 -4.16
N THR A 110 -15.86 -1.94 -4.60
CA THR A 110 -14.86 -0.89 -4.89
C THR A 110 -14.08 -0.49 -3.64
N ILE A 111 -14.76 -0.36 -2.49
CA ILE A 111 -14.11 -0.08 -1.20
C ILE A 111 -13.17 -1.24 -0.82
N GLY A 112 -13.60 -2.49 -1.02
CA GLY A 112 -12.75 -3.66 -0.81
C GLY A 112 -11.49 -3.66 -1.69
N SER A 113 -11.65 -3.33 -2.97
CA SER A 113 -10.51 -3.20 -3.89
C SER A 113 -9.57 -2.07 -3.50
N MET A 114 -10.10 -0.91 -3.08
CA MET A 114 -9.28 0.22 -2.62
C MET A 114 -8.49 -0.15 -1.36
N ARG A 115 -9.09 -0.88 -0.42
CA ARG A 115 -8.38 -1.39 0.76
C ARG A 115 -7.22 -2.29 0.37
N GLY A 116 -7.41 -3.21 -0.57
CA GLY A 116 -6.33 -4.07 -1.06
C GLY A 116 -5.18 -3.28 -1.69
N VAL A 117 -5.48 -2.23 -2.47
CA VAL A 117 -4.45 -1.35 -3.04
C VAL A 117 -3.73 -0.56 -1.94
N PHE A 118 -4.42 -0.11 -0.89
CA PHE A 118 -3.78 0.55 0.24
C PHE A 118 -2.85 -0.39 1.00
N GLU A 119 -3.26 -1.64 1.25
CA GLU A 119 -2.40 -2.65 1.88
C GLU A 119 -1.15 -2.94 1.04
N GLU A 120 -1.28 -3.01 -0.29
CA GLU A 120 -0.13 -3.18 -1.20
C GLU A 120 0.82 -1.98 -1.16
N VAL A 121 0.28 -0.75 -1.16
CA VAL A 121 1.08 0.48 -1.05
C VAL A 121 1.76 0.58 0.31
N GLU A 122 1.08 0.25 1.40
CA GLU A 122 1.65 0.21 2.75
C GLU A 122 2.77 -0.81 2.83
N GLY A 123 2.60 -2.00 2.24
CA GLY A 123 3.64 -3.01 2.13
C GLY A 123 4.86 -2.52 1.34
N GLY A 124 4.64 -1.92 0.16
CA GLY A 124 5.73 -1.35 -0.64
C GLY A 124 6.47 -0.18 0.04
N LEU A 125 5.77 0.61 0.87
CA LEU A 125 6.40 1.66 1.67
C LEU A 125 7.29 1.09 2.78
N MET A 126 6.85 0.01 3.45
CA MET A 126 7.66 -0.67 4.46
C MET A 126 8.93 -1.28 3.82
N GLU A 127 8.81 -1.93 2.66
CA GLU A 127 9.98 -2.45 1.94
C GLU A 127 10.96 -1.34 1.51
N LEU A 128 10.45 -0.16 1.15
CA LEU A 128 11.28 0.99 0.81
C LEU A 128 11.99 1.56 2.03
N GLU A 129 11.32 1.62 3.18
CA GLU A 129 11.92 2.05 4.45
C GLU A 129 13.05 1.10 4.87
N ASP A 130 12.82 -0.21 4.82
CA ASP A 130 13.86 -1.23 5.09
C ASP A 130 15.08 -1.07 4.16
N LEU A 131 14.85 -0.76 2.88
CA LEU A 131 15.92 -0.55 1.91
C LEU A 131 16.71 0.74 2.19
N ASP A 132 16.04 1.82 2.61
CA ASP A 132 16.68 3.09 2.96
C ASP A 132 17.57 2.93 4.21
N GLU A 133 17.07 2.21 5.23
CA GLU A 133 17.87 1.88 6.42
C GLU A 133 19.12 1.07 6.06
N GLU A 134 18.99 0.05 5.21
CA GLU A 134 20.13 -0.74 4.74
C GLU A 134 21.15 0.11 3.98
N LEU A 135 20.70 1.00 3.08
CA LEU A 135 21.58 1.91 2.35
C LEU A 135 22.32 2.86 3.28
N SER A 136 21.63 3.42 4.28
CA SER A 136 22.23 4.29 5.30
C SER A 136 23.30 3.58 6.11
N LEU A 137 23.06 2.33 6.52
CA LEU A 137 24.05 1.50 7.22
C LEU A 137 25.26 1.17 6.34
N GLN A 138 25.04 0.91 5.05
CA GLN A 138 26.12 0.66 4.08
C GLN A 138 26.99 1.90 3.87
N GLU A 139 26.38 3.09 3.75
CA GLU A 139 27.10 4.37 3.64
C GLU A 139 27.96 4.62 4.88
N GLN A 140 27.38 4.46 6.08
CA GLN A 140 28.13 4.61 7.34
C GLN A 140 29.31 3.63 7.44
N THR A 141 29.10 2.39 6.99
CA THR A 141 30.15 1.37 6.97
C THR A 141 31.27 1.73 6.01
N LEU A 142 30.92 2.26 4.83
CA LEU A 142 31.89 2.71 3.83
C LEU A 142 32.72 3.88 4.35
N ASP A 143 32.08 4.87 4.98
CA ASP A 143 32.75 6.03 5.58
C ASP A 143 33.73 5.62 6.66
N LEU A 144 33.33 4.70 7.54
CA LEU A 144 34.21 4.17 8.58
C LEU A 144 35.43 3.46 7.98
N ARG A 145 35.22 2.63 6.94
CA ARG A 145 36.31 1.94 6.23
C ARG A 145 37.26 2.92 5.57
N LEU A 146 36.72 3.96 4.93
CA LEU A 146 37.52 5.00 4.29
C LEU A 146 38.36 5.77 5.32
N SER A 147 37.74 6.19 6.41
CA SER A 147 38.43 6.87 7.53
C SER A 147 39.57 6.02 8.10
N LEU A 148 39.32 4.71 8.28
CA LEU A 148 40.32 3.76 8.78
C LEU A 148 41.49 3.61 7.78
N ALA A 149 41.19 3.48 6.47
CA ALA A 149 42.20 3.40 5.43
C ALA A 149 43.09 4.66 5.39
N LEU A 150 42.49 5.84 5.45
CA LEU A 150 43.20 7.12 5.49
C LEU A 150 44.08 7.25 6.74
N ALA A 151 43.58 6.83 7.91
CA ALA A 151 44.35 6.85 9.15
C ALA A 151 45.57 5.91 9.08
N ARG A 152 45.39 4.71 8.52
CA ARG A 152 46.50 3.75 8.28
C ARG A 152 47.54 4.33 7.33
N GLU A 153 47.10 4.87 6.20
CA GLU A 153 48.01 5.48 5.22
C GLU A 153 48.82 6.63 5.84
N LYS A 154 48.15 7.52 6.58
CA LYS A 154 48.79 8.62 7.30
C LYS A 154 49.84 8.12 8.31
N HIS A 155 49.54 7.04 9.03
CA HIS A 155 50.47 6.44 9.97
C HIS A 155 51.70 5.84 9.25
N THR A 156 51.47 5.08 8.17
CA THR A 156 52.54 4.52 7.33
C THR A 156 53.42 5.61 6.73
N HIS A 157 52.82 6.70 6.23
CA HIS A 157 53.56 7.84 5.70
C HIS A 157 54.45 8.50 6.77
N ARG A 158 53.92 8.71 7.98
CA ARG A 158 54.70 9.23 9.12
C ARG A 158 55.87 8.31 9.50
N LEU A 159 55.62 7.00 9.59
CA LEU A 159 56.68 6.02 9.88
C LEU A 159 57.78 6.04 8.81
N ASN A 160 57.39 6.06 7.53
CA ASN A 160 58.35 6.15 6.42
C ASN A 160 59.14 7.46 6.46
N SER A 161 58.50 8.58 6.79
CA SER A 161 59.18 9.87 6.96
C SER A 161 60.21 9.82 8.09
N LEU A 162 59.84 9.29 9.26
CA LEU A 162 60.76 9.13 10.39
C LEU A 162 61.91 8.17 10.07
N LYS A 163 61.63 7.07 9.38
CA LYS A 163 62.66 6.12 8.92
C LYS A 163 63.64 6.79 7.95
N ASN A 164 63.14 7.59 7.01
CA ASN A 164 63.99 8.33 6.09
C ASN A 164 64.85 9.37 6.82
N GLU A 165 64.27 10.14 7.75
CA GLU A 165 65.02 11.11 8.56
C GLU A 165 66.10 10.42 9.41
N LEU A 166 65.77 9.29 10.04
CA LEU A 166 66.74 8.50 10.81
C LEU A 166 67.85 7.93 9.91
N SER A 167 67.52 7.47 8.70
CA SER A 167 68.50 6.98 7.74
C SER A 167 69.45 8.08 7.27
N VAL A 168 68.92 9.27 6.95
CA VAL A 168 69.71 10.44 6.55
C VAL A 168 70.64 10.89 7.68
N THR A 169 70.12 11.00 8.91
CA THR A 169 70.93 11.38 10.08
C THR A 169 72.00 10.35 10.41
N HIS A 170 71.69 9.05 10.29
CA HIS A 170 72.65 7.96 10.45
C HIS A 170 73.75 8.04 9.39
N GLN A 171 73.40 8.21 8.11
CA GLN A 171 74.36 8.35 7.02
C GLN A 171 75.28 9.56 7.22
N ALA A 172 74.72 10.71 7.64
CA ALA A 172 75.50 11.89 7.95
C ALA A 172 76.48 11.67 9.12
N LYS A 173 76.05 10.97 10.18
CA LYS A 173 76.91 10.59 11.31
C LYS A 173 78.02 9.63 10.89
N MET A 174 77.71 8.64 10.06
CA MET A 174 78.70 7.69 9.54
C MET A 174 79.76 8.40 8.70
N LEU A 175 79.36 9.29 7.80
CA LEU A 175 80.29 10.11 7.01
C LEU A 175 81.16 11.01 7.90
N ALA A 176 80.59 11.61 8.95
CA ALA A 176 81.36 12.42 9.90
C ALA A 176 82.39 11.58 10.68
N LEU A 177 82.01 10.38 11.13
CA LEU A 177 82.91 9.44 11.82
C LEU A 177 84.01 8.91 10.89
N GLU A 178 83.67 8.55 9.66
CA GLU A 178 84.64 8.11 8.66
C GLU A 178 85.66 9.20 8.34
N LYS A 179 85.18 10.44 8.14
CA LYS A 179 86.04 11.60 7.95
C LYS A 179 86.95 11.85 9.15
N HIS A 180 86.41 11.80 10.37
CA HIS A 180 87.21 11.94 11.59
C HIS A 180 88.32 10.88 11.68
N LYS A 181 87.99 9.60 11.41
CA LYS A 181 88.98 8.51 11.40
C LYS A 181 90.02 8.68 10.30
N GLU A 182 89.64 9.20 9.13
CA GLU A 182 90.56 9.52 8.04
C GLU A 182 91.52 10.64 8.43
N ASP A 183 91.01 11.72 9.03
CA ASP A 183 91.82 12.85 9.47
C ASP A 183 92.83 12.42 10.56
N GLU A 184 92.41 11.60 11.52
CA GLU A 184 93.32 10.99 12.51
C GLU A 184 94.38 10.07 11.87
N ARG A 185 94.05 9.32 10.82
CA ARG A 185 95.03 8.51 10.09
C ARG A 185 96.04 9.38 9.36
N LYS A 186 95.59 10.45 8.70
CA LYS A 186 96.46 11.40 8.00
C LYS A 186 97.37 12.16 8.94
N GLU A 187 96.89 12.55 10.12
CA GLU A 187 97.72 13.20 11.12
C GLU A 187 98.80 12.24 11.63
N ARG A 188 98.44 10.99 11.93
CA ARG A 188 99.41 9.95 12.28
C ARG A 188 100.44 9.72 11.16
N GLU A 189 99.98 9.58 9.92
CA GLU A 189 100.86 9.42 8.76
C GLU A 189 101.81 10.61 8.61
N LYS A 190 101.33 11.83 8.79
CA LYS A 190 102.16 13.04 8.72
C LYS A 190 103.20 13.05 9.84
N VAL A 191 102.81 12.74 11.08
CA VAL A 191 103.74 12.64 12.21
C VAL A 191 104.81 11.57 11.93
N PHE A 192 104.43 10.40 11.42
CA PHE A 192 105.37 9.35 11.04
C PHE A 192 106.27 9.77 9.87
N SER A 193 105.74 10.47 8.87
CA SER A 193 106.49 10.97 7.73
C SER A 193 107.50 12.06 8.13
N ASP A 194 107.11 12.97 9.02
CA ASP A 194 107.99 14.02 9.55
C ASP A 194 109.11 13.39 10.37
N GLN A 195 108.79 12.43 11.26
CA GLN A 195 109.79 11.64 11.99
C GLN A 195 110.72 10.88 11.04
N PHE A 196 110.18 10.24 10.00
CA PHE A 196 110.99 9.53 9.01
C PHE A 196 111.93 10.48 8.24
N SER A 197 111.46 11.67 7.88
CA SER A 197 112.32 12.67 7.25
C SER A 197 113.43 13.14 8.18
N GLU A 198 113.16 13.28 9.47
CA GLU A 198 114.16 13.61 10.48
C GLU A 198 115.17 12.47 10.64
N ASP A 199 114.72 11.22 10.71
CA ASP A 199 115.58 10.03 10.76
C ASP A 199 116.47 9.91 9.51
N ILE A 200 115.97 10.27 8.32
CA ILE A 200 116.77 10.30 7.08
C ILE A 200 117.81 11.42 7.09
N LYS A 201 117.49 12.59 7.66
CA LYS A 201 118.49 13.67 7.83
C LYS A 201 119.57 13.23 8.80
N TYR A 202 119.18 12.66 9.93
CA TYR A 202 120.09 12.11 10.92
C TYR A 202 120.99 11.01 10.33
N TYR A 203 120.44 10.11 9.50
CA TYR A 203 121.20 9.09 8.78
C TYR A 203 122.25 9.70 7.83
N LYS A 204 121.89 10.75 7.07
CA LYS A 204 122.81 11.44 6.17
C LYS A 204 123.95 12.14 6.92
N GLU A 205 123.70 12.58 8.14
CA GLU A 205 124.68 13.30 8.98
C GLU A 205 125.60 12.35 9.78
N GLN A 206 125.10 11.20 10.23
CA GLN A 206 125.83 10.28 11.14
C GLN A 206 126.19 8.92 10.54
N GLY A 207 125.70 8.58 9.34
CA GLY A 207 126.06 7.37 8.60
C GLY A 207 125.42 6.05 9.08
N HIS A 208 124.61 6.05 10.15
CA HIS A 208 123.79 4.91 10.57
C HIS A 208 122.44 5.37 11.16
N VAL A 209 121.40 4.51 11.07
CA VAL A 209 120.09 4.77 11.68
C VAL A 209 120.14 4.17 13.09
N THR A 210 119.93 4.97 14.15
CA THR A 210 120.03 4.51 15.55
C THR A 210 118.71 3.95 16.07
N ARG A 211 117.58 4.24 15.42
CA ARG A 211 116.28 3.75 15.86
C ARG A 211 116.04 2.35 15.29
N ARG A 212 116.32 1.33 16.11
CA ARG A 212 115.55 0.08 16.04
C ARG A 212 114.08 0.47 16.03
N ILE A 213 113.32 -0.03 15.05
CA ILE A 213 111.87 -0.14 15.19
C ILE A 213 111.65 -0.67 16.61
N PRO A 214 110.92 0.00 17.50
CA PRO A 214 110.40 -0.70 18.66
C PRO A 214 109.44 -1.74 18.08
N SER A 215 109.97 -2.92 17.76
CA SER A 215 109.32 -4.14 18.16
C SER A 215 109.00 -3.88 19.62
N THR A 216 107.72 -3.62 19.89
CA THR A 216 107.19 -3.66 21.23
C THR A 216 107.56 -5.03 21.79
N GLU A 217 108.71 -5.10 22.44
CA GLU A 217 108.85 -5.86 23.67
C GLU A 217 107.78 -5.25 24.60
N ASP A 218 106.61 -5.89 24.56
CA ASP A 218 105.31 -5.63 25.20
C ASP A 218 104.11 -5.89 24.25
N GLU A 219 104.34 -6.56 23.12
CA GLU A 219 103.39 -7.61 22.74
C GLU A 219 103.70 -8.86 23.58
N GLN A 220 102.92 -9.04 24.66
CA GLN A 220 102.15 -10.29 24.78
C GLN A 220 101.33 -10.46 23.49
N GLY A 221 102.05 -10.70 22.40
CA GLY A 221 101.50 -11.21 21.18
C GLY A 221 101.13 -12.61 21.57
N LEU A 222 99.85 -12.80 21.85
CA LEU A 222 99.20 -14.04 21.49
C LEU A 222 99.70 -14.34 20.08
N LYS A 223 100.66 -15.26 19.99
CA LYS A 223 101.09 -15.77 18.69
C LYS A 223 99.82 -16.30 18.04
N LEU A 224 99.73 -16.19 16.72
CA LEU A 224 98.60 -16.79 15.99
C LEU A 224 98.45 -18.30 16.24
N GLU A 225 99.48 -18.94 16.81
CA GLU A 225 99.52 -20.33 17.26
C GLU A 225 98.85 -20.57 18.64
N GLU A 226 98.57 -19.51 19.42
CA GLU A 226 97.92 -19.55 20.76
C GLU A 226 96.53 -18.88 20.78
N VAL A 227 96.08 -18.28 19.67
CA VAL A 227 94.67 -17.91 19.51
C VAL A 227 93.89 -19.13 19.05
N ASP A 228 93.22 -19.79 19.98
CA ASP A 228 92.21 -20.78 19.68
C ASP A 228 91.01 -20.08 19.03
N LEU A 229 90.87 -20.22 17.70
CA LEU A 229 89.71 -19.71 16.94
C LEU A 229 88.43 -20.50 17.24
N GLU A 230 88.48 -21.55 18.07
CA GLU A 230 87.32 -22.35 18.48
C GLU A 230 86.69 -21.87 19.80
N GLN A 231 87.14 -20.76 20.39
CA GLN A 231 86.52 -20.25 21.62
C GLN A 231 85.33 -19.32 21.35
N ASP A 232 84.16 -19.97 21.42
CA ASP A 232 82.79 -19.48 21.60
C ASP A 232 82.09 -18.79 20.41
N THR A 233 81.67 -19.61 19.44
CA THR A 233 80.73 -19.20 18.38
C THR A 233 79.28 -19.11 18.86
N SER A 234 78.98 -19.41 20.14
CA SER A 234 77.63 -19.39 20.71
C SER A 234 76.98 -18.01 20.66
N GLU A 235 77.75 -16.95 20.93
CA GLU A 235 77.24 -15.58 20.87
C GLU A 235 76.93 -15.13 19.43
N LEU A 236 77.74 -15.58 18.47
CA LEU A 236 77.54 -15.30 17.05
C LEU A 236 76.36 -16.09 16.47
N ASP A 237 76.16 -17.34 16.91
CA ASP A 237 74.99 -18.16 16.55
C ASP A 237 73.71 -17.63 17.18
N SER A 238 73.75 -17.08 18.40
CA SER A 238 72.61 -16.38 19.01
C SER A 238 72.22 -15.14 18.19
N PHE A 239 73.21 -14.36 17.75
CA PHE A 239 72.99 -13.17 16.94
C PHE A 239 72.45 -13.48 15.53
N LEU A 240 72.85 -14.59 14.90
CA LEU A 240 72.40 -14.98 13.57
C LEU A 240 71.06 -15.76 13.56
N ASN A 241 70.69 -16.38 14.68
CA ASN A 241 69.43 -17.13 14.81
C ASN A 241 68.26 -16.30 15.36
N ASP A 242 68.47 -15.02 15.68
CA ASP A 242 67.37 -14.13 16.06
C ASP A 242 66.60 -13.69 14.79
N PRO A 243 65.35 -14.14 14.59
CA PRO A 243 64.58 -13.77 13.41
C PRO A 243 64.17 -12.31 13.51
N ALA A 244 64.52 -11.53 12.49
CA ALA A 244 63.90 -10.23 12.21
C ALA A 244 62.40 -10.36 11.93
#